data_AF-A0A914NBP5-F1
#
_entry.id   AF-A0A914NBP5-F1
#
_cell.length_a   1.000
_cell.length_b   1.000
_cell.length_c   1.000
_cell.angle_alpha   90.00
_cell.angle_beta   90.00
_cell.angle_gamma   90.00
#
_symmetry.space_group_name_H-M   'P 1'
#
loop_
_entity.id
_entity.type
_entity.pdbx_description
1 polymer ?
#
loop_
_entity_poly.entity_id
_entity_poly.type
_entity_poly.pdbx_seq_one_letter_code
_entity_poly.pdbx_strand_id
1 'polypeptide(L)' 'MQRADNKPKKFIACPSRLFAFDQWHLFITTMELYRLHRVDLVIVYIQSVEAQVYNLIKVYEKSGLVQIRPSLE' A
#
# COMPACT_ATOMS: atom_id res chain seq x y z
N MET A 1 -7.88 30.22 -8.64
CA MET A 1 -6.90 29.12 -8.66
C MET A 1 -6.01 29.24 -7.43
N GLN A 2 -6.10 28.31 -6.48
CA GLN A 2 -5.16 28.28 -5.35
C GLN A 2 -3.77 27.87 -5.87
N ARG A 3 -2.73 28.62 -5.45
CA ARG A 3 -1.32 28.28 -5.78
C ARG A 3 -0.96 26.95 -5.11
N ALA A 4 -0.35 26.05 -5.87
CA ALA A 4 0.19 24.81 -5.34
C ALA A 4 1.32 25.14 -4.34
N ASP A 5 1.25 24.53 -3.16
CA ASP A 5 2.28 24.63 -2.12
C ASP A 5 3.50 23.81 -2.55
N ASN A 6 4.63 24.47 -2.83
CA ASN A 6 5.85 23.85 -3.37
C ASN A 6 6.68 23.07 -2.31
N LYS A 7 6.15 22.85 -1.11
CA LYS A 7 6.82 22.07 -0.08
C LYS A 7 6.62 20.57 -0.37
N PRO A 8 7.69 19.75 -0.38
CA PRO A 8 7.56 18.31 -0.48
C PRO A 8 6.78 17.78 0.73
N LYS A 9 5.62 17.17 0.49
CA LYS A 9 4.78 16.56 1.52
C LYS A 9 4.88 15.06 1.37
N LYS A 10 5.04 14.36 2.49
CA LYS A 10 4.96 12.89 2.51
C LYS A 10 3.53 12.47 2.20
N PHE A 11 3.33 11.68 1.15
CA PHE A 11 2.03 11.15 0.79
C PHE A 11 1.90 9.73 1.34
N ILE A 12 1.01 9.57 2.33
CA ILE A 12 0.70 8.29 2.96
C ILE A 12 -0.67 7.84 2.46
N ALA A 13 -0.73 6.66 1.86
CA ALA A 13 -1.96 6.02 1.44
C ALA A 13 -2.39 4.98 2.48
N CYS A 14 -3.61 5.10 3.00
CA CYS A 14 -4.22 4.10 3.87
C CYS A 14 -5.43 3.49 3.15
N PRO A 15 -5.22 2.57 2.21
CA PRO A 15 -6.32 1.79 1.69
C PRO A 15 -6.99 1.03 2.84
N SER A 16 -8.32 1.07 2.91
CA SER A 16 -9.13 0.34 3.89
C SER A 16 -9.01 -1.18 3.69
N ARG A 17 -9.92 -1.99 4.26
CA ARG A 17 -10.00 -3.47 4.09
C ARG A 17 -10.21 -3.95 2.63
N LEU A 18 -9.94 -3.12 1.64
CA LEU A 18 -9.98 -3.41 0.21
C LEU A 18 -9.26 -4.72 -0.17
N PHE A 19 -8.25 -5.11 0.63
CA PHE A 19 -7.41 -6.28 0.37
C PHE A 19 -7.66 -7.45 1.32
N ALA A 20 -8.77 -7.45 2.06
CA ALA A 20 -9.03 -8.47 3.07
C ALA A 20 -9.32 -9.86 2.46
N PHE A 21 -9.87 -9.97 1.24
CA PHE A 21 -10.29 -11.26 0.67
C PHE A 21 -10.26 -11.25 -0.88
N ASP A 22 -9.28 -11.91 -1.51
CA ASP A 22 -9.18 -12.27 -2.94
C ASP A 22 -8.80 -11.24 -4.02
N GLN A 23 -8.78 -9.93 -3.75
CA GLN A 23 -8.41 -8.93 -4.78
C GLN A 23 -6.90 -8.62 -4.83
N TRP A 24 -6.06 -9.64 -4.79
CA TRP A 24 -4.59 -9.46 -4.75
C TRP A 24 -4.01 -8.87 -6.05
N HIS A 25 -4.62 -9.15 -7.21
CA HIS A 25 -4.21 -8.53 -8.49
C HIS A 25 -4.38 -7.00 -8.46
N LEU A 26 -5.49 -6.54 -7.88
CA LEU A 26 -5.77 -5.11 -7.71
C LEU A 26 -4.80 -4.48 -6.71
N PHE A 27 -4.41 -5.22 -5.66
CA PHE A 27 -3.37 -4.78 -4.73
C PHE A 27 -2.07 -4.47 -5.46
N ILE A 28 -1.54 -5.44 -6.23
CA ILE A 28 -0.28 -5.28 -6.95
C ILE A 28 -0.36 -4.10 -7.93
N THR A 29 -1.44 -4.03 -8.70
CA THR A 29 -1.66 -2.94 -9.67
C THR A 29 -1.64 -1.57 -8.97
N THR A 30 -2.29 -1.48 -7.82
CA THR A 30 -2.31 -0.26 -7.00
C THR A 30 -0.92 0.06 -6.44
N MET A 31 -0.14 -0.94 -6.01
CA MET A 31 1.22 -0.71 -5.50
C MET A 31 2.16 -0.20 -6.59
N GLU A 32 2.08 -0.74 -7.80
CA GLU A 32 2.86 -0.23 -8.93
C GLU A 32 2.46 1.20 -9.31
N LEU A 33 1.16 1.49 -9.31
CA LEU A 33 0.67 2.86 -9.53
C LEU A 33 1.23 3.82 -8.46
N TYR A 34 1.17 3.43 -7.20
CA TYR A 34 1.69 4.21 -6.08
C TYR A 34 3.21 4.42 -6.15
N ARG A 35 3.95 3.39 -6.57
CA ARG A 35 5.38 3.51 -6.83
C ARG A 35 5.68 4.53 -7.94
N LEU A 36 4.92 4.50 -9.04
CA LEU A 36 5.06 5.46 -10.15
C LEU A 36 4.73 6.90 -9.70
N HIS A 37 3.73 7.07 -8.83
CA HIS A 37 3.35 8.38 -8.28
C HIS A 37 4.21 8.82 -7.09
N ARG A 38 5.27 8.08 -6.74
CA ARG A 38 6.16 8.38 -5.61
C ARG A 38 5.41 8.52 -4.28
N VAL A 39 4.44 7.64 -4.05
CA VAL A 39 3.84 7.45 -2.73
C VAL A 39 4.92 6.99 -1.75
N ASP A 40 5.01 7.63 -0.59
CA ASP A 40 6.07 7.35 0.38
C ASP A 40 5.78 6.10 1.21
N LEU A 41 4.50 5.85 1.52
CA LEU A 41 4.08 4.75 2.38
C LEU A 41 2.64 4.33 2.13
N VAL A 42 2.40 3.03 2.15
CA VAL A 42 1.10 2.39 2.08
C VAL A 42 0.90 1.53 3.32
N ILE A 43 -0.15 1.80 4.09
CA ILE A 43 -0.48 0.96 5.26
C ILE A 43 -1.51 -0.09 4.85
N VAL A 44 -1.20 -1.36 5.11
CA VAL A 44 -2.08 -2.49 4.74
C VAL A 44 -2.41 -3.34 5.96
N TYR A 45 -3.66 -3.80 6.01
CA TYR A 45 -4.17 -4.69 7.05
C TYR A 45 -4.47 -6.05 6.41
N ILE A 46 -3.68 -7.07 6.77
CA ILE A 46 -3.81 -8.41 6.21
C ILE A 46 -4.47 -9.29 7.26
N GLN A 47 -5.63 -9.86 6.93
CA GLN A 47 -6.32 -10.84 7.79
C GLN A 47 -6.03 -12.27 7.33
N SER A 48 -6.21 -12.54 6.04
CA SER A 48 -5.90 -13.83 5.41
C SER A 48 -5.46 -13.58 3.96
N VAL A 49 -4.43 -14.29 3.50
CA VAL A 49 -3.92 -14.19 2.14
C VAL A 49 -3.12 -15.44 1.79
N GLU A 50 -3.12 -15.84 0.51
CA GLU A 50 -2.30 -16.95 0.04
C GLU A 50 -0.81 -16.70 0.29
N ALA A 51 -0.05 -17.74 0.66
CA ALA A 51 1.37 -17.62 1.01
C ALA A 51 2.23 -16.98 -0.10
N GLN A 52 1.94 -17.29 -1.37
CA GLN A 52 2.68 -16.71 -2.50
C GLN A 52 2.44 -15.20 -2.63
N VAL A 53 1.18 -14.78 -2.48
CA VAL A 53 0.80 -13.36 -2.48
C VAL A 53 1.39 -12.65 -1.26
N TYR A 54 1.39 -13.28 -0.08
CA TYR A 54 2.03 -12.73 1.11
C TYR A 54 3.52 -12.44 0.88
N ASN A 55 4.24 -13.40 0.27
CA ASN A 55 5.66 -13.22 -0.07
C ASN A 55 5.88 -12.01 -0.99
N LEU A 56 4.99 -11.79 -1.95
CA LEU A 56 5.06 -10.62 -2.82
C LEU A 56 4.83 -9.31 -2.03
N ILE A 57 3.84 -9.29 -1.12
CA ILE A 57 3.60 -8.12 -0.26
C ILE A 57 4.85 -7.81 0.59
N LYS A 58 5.54 -8.84 1.09
CA LYS A 58 6.80 -8.69 1.85
C LYS A 58 7.94 -8.09 1.01
N VAL A 59 7.93 -8.25 -0.31
CA VAL A 59 8.90 -7.54 -1.19
C VAL A 59 8.63 -6.04 -1.16
N TYR A 60 7.37 -5.63 -1.27
CA TYR A 60 7.00 -4.21 -1.15
C TYR A 60 7.28 -3.65 0.24
N GLU A 61 7.10 -4.45 1.29
CA GLU A 61 7.48 -4.05 2.65
C GLU A 61 8.99 -3.81 2.79
N LYS A 62 9.82 -4.71 2.25
CA LYS A 62 11.28 -4.54 2.22
C LYS A 62 11.72 -3.31 1.44
N SER A 63 10.95 -2.90 0.42
CA SER A 63 11.22 -1.67 -0.34
C SER A 63 10.88 -0.38 0.42
N GLY A 64 10.18 -0.49 1.56
CA GLY A 64 9.69 0.64 2.34
C GLY A 64 8.36 1.23 1.85
N LEU A 65 7.86 0.81 0.68
CA LEU A 65 6.59 1.29 0.13
C LEU A 65 5.39 0.82 0.95
N VAL A 66 5.42 -0.40 1.50
CA VAL A 66 4.30 -0.98 2.24
C VAL A 66 4.68 -1.17 3.71
N GLN A 67 3.73 -0.95 4.61
CA GLN A 67 3.83 -1.36 6.01
C GLN A 67 2.62 -2.20 6.38
N ILE A 68 2.89 -3.46 6.73
CA ILE A 68 1.85 -4.37 7.20
C ILE A 68 1.56 -4.05 8.67
N ARG A 69 0.29 -3.85 9.01
CA ARG A 69 -0.17 -3.65 10.38
C ARG A 69 -1.15 -4.76 10.77
N PRO A 70 -1.17 -5.18 12.05
CA PRO A 70 -2.24 -6.04 12.54
C PRO A 70 -3.58 -5.35 12.33
N SER A 71 -4.58 -6.08 11.82
CA SER A 71 -5.96 -5.58 11.79
C SER A 71 -6.37 -5.30 13.24
N LEU A 72 -6.88 -4.10 13.52
CA LEU A 72 -7.63 -3.87 14.74
C LEU A 72 -8.88 -4.77 14.66
N GLU A 73 -9.05 -5.63 15.66
CA GLU A 73 -10.30 -6.38 15.89
C GLU A 73 -11.46 -5.42 16.13
#